data_AF-A0A936G471-F1
#
_entry.id   AF-A0A936G471-F1
#
_cell.length_a   1.000
_cell.length_b   1.000
_cell.length_c   1.000
_cell.angle_alpha   90.00
_cell.angle_beta   90.00
_cell.angle_gamma   90.00
#
_symmetry.space_group_name_H-M   'P 1'
#
loop_
_entity.id
_entity.type
_entity.pdbx_description
1 polymer ?
#
loop_
_entity_poly.entity_id
_entity_poly.type
_entity_poly.pdbx_seq_one_letter_code
_entity_poly.pdbx_strand_id
1 'polypeptide(L)'
;MNEAVNSGDNVTAVDSVPAANPSTSASSTSLTYRIVDSNQAACYDNNQLVPCPEQGSAFAGQDGNYQGAVASYQNNGDGTVSDLVTGLMWSQSADLNGDGTINASDKLSYTNAMNGADSSTLAGYDDWRLPTIKELYSLILFDGTDVSACPGGSCSATPFIDTRYFGYAYGDTSAGERVIDAQFATSTKYVSTTMNGDETMFGVNFADGRIKGYGLSMRGTDKTFFVLYVRGGNNYGVNAFADNGNGTVTDNATGLTWMQGDSGTGMNWESALNYCEAYSAAGSDDWRLPSVKELQSILDYSRSPATTNSPAIDPIFASTAITAENGSTDYPFYWSSTTHASSNGGANFAAYVSFGSAYGYMTGPNGGTAQLMDVHGAGAQRSDPKTGSASEYPEGHGPQGDVVRVDNYVRCVRGGEAAYVSGNTTVTTRPSMSIQDSGTSGLQQGQGQATQLPAGSVDLAGSGNQGTSNGQQPPQAAIDACVGLTLNTACSINTPNGTVTGTCGTPPNSSQMACMPAGGPPSP
;
A
#
# COMPACT_ATOMS: atom_id res chain seq x y z
N MET A 1 60.99 -59.73 -9.88
CA MET A 1 60.91 -61.04 -9.22
C MET A 1 59.82 -60.94 -8.16
N ASN A 2 58.81 -61.80 -8.30
CA ASN A 2 57.74 -62.23 -7.39
C ASN A 2 56.76 -61.16 -6.87
N GLU A 3 55.49 -61.11 -7.31
CA GLU A 3 54.33 -62.03 -7.01
C GLU A 3 53.88 -61.94 -5.54
N ALA A 4 52.61 -61.88 -5.11
CA ALA A 4 51.26 -62.09 -5.68
C ALA A 4 50.23 -61.34 -4.77
N VAL A 5 49.12 -60.74 -5.25
CA VAL A 5 47.73 -61.26 -5.39
C VAL A 5 47.24 -62.16 -4.24
N ASN A 6 46.25 -61.75 -3.43
CA ASN A 6 44.81 -62.05 -3.63
C ASN A 6 43.91 -61.74 -2.40
N SER A 7 42.60 -61.68 -2.71
CA SER A 7 41.38 -61.85 -1.90
C SER A 7 40.73 -60.60 -1.33
N GLY A 8 39.58 -60.27 -1.92
CA GLY A 8 38.60 -59.37 -1.33
C GLY A 8 37.66 -60.10 -0.39
N ASP A 9 36.88 -59.34 0.37
CA ASP A 9 35.46 -59.60 0.50
C ASP A 9 34.69 -58.34 0.93
N ASN A 10 33.41 -58.42 0.63
CA ASN A 10 32.40 -57.39 0.44
C ASN A 10 31.75 -56.90 1.76
N VAL A 11 31.09 -55.72 1.69
CA VAL A 11 29.96 -55.21 2.51
C VAL A 11 30.21 -54.67 3.94
N THR A 12 30.07 -53.35 4.13
CA THR A 12 28.88 -52.69 4.74
C THR A 12 29.17 -51.21 5.02
N ALA A 13 28.41 -50.34 4.38
CA ALA A 13 28.33 -48.92 4.71
C ALA A 13 27.57 -48.75 6.04
N VAL A 14 28.11 -47.91 6.93
CA VAL A 14 27.34 -47.34 8.03
C VAL A 14 27.66 -45.84 8.05
N ASP A 15 26.65 -45.05 7.71
CA ASP A 15 26.63 -43.59 7.81
C ASP A 15 27.01 -43.14 9.22
N SER A 16 28.02 -42.27 9.31
CA SER A 16 28.23 -41.43 10.48
C SER A 16 27.90 -39.99 10.11
N VAL A 17 26.68 -39.60 10.47
CA VAL A 17 26.14 -38.22 10.39
C VAL A 17 27.06 -37.27 11.18
N PRO A 18 27.55 -36.16 10.60
CA PRO A 18 28.24 -35.14 11.38
C PRO A 18 27.23 -34.39 12.27
N ALA A 19 27.64 -34.16 13.52
CA ALA A 19 26.86 -33.53 14.57
C ALA A 19 26.31 -32.16 14.16
N ALA A 20 25.05 -31.93 14.51
CA ALA A 20 24.33 -30.68 14.32
C ALA A 20 25.08 -29.50 14.96
N ASN A 21 25.30 -28.46 14.15
CA ASN A 21 25.75 -27.15 14.60
C ASN A 21 24.70 -26.56 15.56
N PRO A 22 25.09 -25.95 16.70
CA PRO A 22 24.11 -25.37 17.61
C PRO A 22 23.41 -24.20 16.90
N SER A 23 22.08 -24.30 16.82
CA SER A 23 21.19 -23.26 16.35
C SER A 23 21.47 -21.98 17.12
N THR A 24 22.11 -21.02 16.46
CA THR A 24 22.08 -19.62 16.88
C THR A 24 20.62 -19.19 16.84
N SER A 25 20.03 -18.96 18.00
CA SER A 25 18.73 -18.29 18.11
C SER A 25 18.85 -16.94 17.40
N ALA A 26 18.28 -16.83 16.20
CA ALA A 26 18.10 -15.55 15.55
C ALA A 26 17.29 -14.68 16.51
N SER A 27 17.93 -13.62 17.03
CA SER A 27 17.21 -12.57 17.73
C SER A 27 16.16 -12.05 16.77
N SER A 28 14.87 -12.19 17.11
CA SER A 28 13.80 -11.59 16.34
C SER A 28 13.91 -10.07 16.46
N THR A 29 14.67 -9.45 15.56
CA THR A 29 14.66 -8.00 15.41
C THR A 29 13.24 -7.59 15.06
N SER A 30 12.56 -6.90 15.99
CA SER A 30 11.24 -6.34 15.75
C SER A 30 11.35 -5.28 14.65
N LEU A 31 10.57 -5.42 13.58
CA LEU A 31 10.43 -4.40 12.53
C LEU A 31 10.01 -3.06 13.16
N THR A 32 10.55 -1.95 12.68
CA THR A 32 10.18 -0.61 13.18
C THR A 32 8.90 -0.10 12.52
N TYR A 33 8.59 -0.57 11.30
CA TYR A 33 7.27 -0.42 10.69
C TYR A 33 6.98 -1.56 9.71
N ARG A 34 5.69 -1.85 9.50
CA ARG A 34 5.21 -2.87 8.57
C ARG A 34 4.62 -2.20 7.34
N ILE A 35 4.91 -2.73 6.15
CA ILE A 35 4.35 -2.19 4.91
C ILE A 35 2.98 -2.84 4.69
N VAL A 36 1.94 -2.00 4.61
CA VAL A 36 0.59 -2.46 4.26
C VAL A 36 0.61 -3.05 2.85
N ASP A 37 0.03 -4.24 2.71
CA ASP A 37 -0.16 -4.91 1.42
C ASP A 37 -0.90 -4.01 0.43
N SER A 38 -0.63 -4.16 -0.87
CA SER A 38 -1.34 -3.39 -1.89
C SER A 38 -2.82 -3.79 -2.00
N ASN A 39 -3.21 -4.94 -1.42
CA ASN A 39 -4.51 -5.57 -1.51
C ASN A 39 -4.87 -6.03 -2.94
N GLN A 40 -3.89 -6.07 -3.86
CA GLN A 40 -4.09 -6.61 -5.19
C GLN A 40 -3.91 -8.13 -5.20
N ALA A 41 -4.97 -8.85 -4.83
CA ALA A 41 -5.00 -10.32 -4.87
C ALA A 41 -5.25 -10.91 -6.28
N ALA A 42 -5.58 -10.06 -7.25
CA ALA A 42 -5.89 -10.43 -8.63
C ALA A 42 -4.63 -10.41 -9.51
N CYS A 43 -4.58 -11.30 -10.50
CA CYS A 43 -3.50 -11.35 -11.49
C CYS A 43 -3.97 -10.92 -12.87
N TYR A 44 -3.03 -10.40 -13.66
CA TYR A 44 -3.31 -9.77 -14.93
C TYR A 44 -2.27 -10.20 -15.98
N ASP A 45 -2.70 -10.28 -17.23
CA ASP A 45 -1.80 -10.25 -18.38
C ASP A 45 -1.54 -8.78 -18.80
N ASN A 46 -1.07 -8.58 -20.04
CA ASN A 46 -0.85 -7.25 -20.60
C ASN A 46 -2.11 -6.39 -20.74
N ASN A 47 -3.32 -6.95 -20.62
CA ASN A 47 -4.56 -6.27 -20.96
C ASN A 47 -5.68 -6.42 -19.92
N GLN A 48 -5.80 -7.59 -19.30
CA GLN A 48 -7.00 -7.99 -18.56
C GLN A 48 -6.69 -8.88 -17.37
N LEU A 49 -7.71 -9.08 -16.54
CA LEU A 49 -7.71 -10.03 -15.44
C LEU A 49 -7.54 -11.47 -15.96
N VAL A 50 -6.67 -12.25 -15.33
CA VAL A 50 -6.43 -13.67 -15.62
C VAL A 50 -6.30 -14.47 -14.31
N PRO A 51 -6.44 -15.81 -14.34
CA PRO A 51 -6.04 -16.64 -13.20
C PRO A 51 -4.58 -16.41 -12.85
N CYS A 52 -4.24 -16.47 -11.57
CA CYS A 52 -2.86 -16.25 -11.14
C CYS A 52 -1.93 -17.34 -11.68
N PRO A 53 -0.87 -16.95 -12.42
CA PRO A 53 0.04 -17.91 -13.02
C PRO A 53 0.90 -18.60 -11.97
N GLU A 54 1.19 -19.88 -12.20
CA GLU A 54 2.14 -20.66 -11.41
C GLU A 54 3.57 -20.16 -11.62
N GLN A 55 4.43 -20.31 -10.61
CA GLN A 55 5.81 -19.86 -10.67
C GLN A 55 6.55 -20.41 -11.91
N GLY A 56 7.31 -19.55 -12.58
CA GLY A 56 8.02 -19.87 -13.83
C GLY A 56 7.17 -19.76 -15.11
N SER A 57 5.87 -19.44 -15.00
CA SER A 57 5.01 -19.13 -16.15
C SER A 57 5.08 -17.64 -16.53
N ALA A 58 4.60 -17.30 -17.73
CA ALA A 58 4.44 -15.90 -18.13
C ALA A 58 3.58 -15.13 -17.11
N PHE A 59 3.99 -13.91 -16.78
CA PHE A 59 3.38 -13.03 -15.77
C PHE A 59 3.38 -13.58 -14.33
N ALA A 60 4.14 -14.64 -14.04
CA ALA A 60 4.38 -15.06 -12.66
C ALA A 60 5.24 -14.05 -11.90
N GLY A 61 5.05 -13.99 -10.59
CA GLY A 61 5.77 -13.08 -9.70
C GLY A 61 5.16 -11.68 -9.60
N GLN A 62 3.94 -11.50 -10.12
CA GLN A 62 3.20 -10.23 -10.01
C GLN A 62 2.59 -10.07 -8.60
N ASP A 63 2.02 -8.91 -8.30
CA ASP A 63 1.51 -8.59 -6.95
C ASP A 63 0.51 -9.63 -6.45
N GLY A 64 -0.43 -10.06 -7.30
CA GLY A 64 -1.42 -11.10 -6.96
C GLY A 64 -0.84 -12.49 -6.68
N ASN A 65 0.44 -12.75 -6.97
CA ASN A 65 1.15 -13.96 -6.57
C ASN A 65 1.74 -13.88 -5.16
N TYR A 66 1.67 -12.72 -4.50
CA TYR A 66 2.22 -12.49 -3.18
C TYR A 66 1.18 -11.86 -2.24
N GLN A 67 1.24 -12.21 -0.96
CA GLN A 67 0.41 -11.59 0.07
C GLN A 67 1.29 -11.14 1.23
N GLY A 68 1.30 -9.83 1.49
CA GLY A 68 1.94 -9.21 2.65
C GLY A 68 0.98 -8.95 3.80
N ALA A 69 1.25 -7.87 4.56
CA ALA A 69 0.42 -7.47 5.69
C ALA A 69 -0.90 -6.84 5.21
N VAL A 70 -1.93 -7.68 5.06
CA VAL A 70 -3.28 -7.28 4.62
C VAL A 70 -3.80 -6.12 5.46
N ALA A 71 -4.33 -5.09 4.78
CA ALA A 71 -4.90 -3.92 5.42
C ALA A 71 -5.96 -4.31 6.47
N SER A 72 -5.83 -3.77 7.68
CA SER A 72 -6.68 -4.12 8.81
C SER A 72 -6.97 -2.86 9.61
N TYR A 73 -8.26 -2.54 9.73
CA TYR A 73 -8.73 -1.30 10.34
C TYR A 73 -9.71 -1.58 11.48
N GLN A 74 -9.68 -0.73 12.49
CA GLN A 74 -10.66 -0.69 13.57
C GLN A 74 -11.31 0.70 13.60
N ASN A 75 -12.62 0.76 13.36
CA ASN A 75 -13.40 1.96 13.68
C ASN A 75 -13.56 2.05 15.21
N ASN A 76 -13.11 3.16 15.80
CA ASN A 76 -13.11 3.36 17.26
C ASN A 76 -14.46 3.90 17.78
N GLY A 77 -15.37 4.30 16.89
CA GLY A 77 -16.71 4.80 17.25
C GLY A 77 -16.74 6.25 17.73
N ASP A 78 -15.63 6.96 17.65
CA ASP A 78 -15.42 8.33 18.14
C ASP A 78 -14.99 9.30 17.03
N GLY A 79 -15.17 8.91 15.77
CA GLY A 79 -14.71 9.65 14.59
C GLY A 79 -13.26 9.34 14.20
N THR A 80 -12.64 8.31 14.78
CA THR A 80 -11.30 7.84 14.41
C THR A 80 -11.26 6.38 13.93
N VAL A 81 -10.23 6.06 13.15
CA VAL A 81 -9.94 4.72 12.64
C VAL A 81 -8.50 4.35 13.00
N SER A 82 -8.30 3.23 13.68
CA SER A 82 -6.96 2.67 13.93
C SER A 82 -6.57 1.74 12.77
N ASP A 83 -5.38 1.93 12.22
CA ASP A 83 -4.75 0.99 11.29
C ASP A 83 -3.90 0.00 12.10
N LEU A 84 -4.33 -1.26 12.12
CA LEU A 84 -3.76 -2.34 12.93
C LEU A 84 -2.46 -2.90 12.32
N VAL A 85 -2.13 -2.54 11.08
CA VAL A 85 -0.85 -2.90 10.45
C VAL A 85 0.22 -1.87 10.78
N THR A 86 -0.10 -0.58 10.59
CA THR A 86 0.87 0.51 10.77
C THR A 86 0.95 1.03 12.21
N GLY A 87 -0.09 0.78 13.01
CA GLY A 87 -0.25 1.34 14.35
C GLY A 87 -0.62 2.83 14.35
N LEU A 88 -0.92 3.41 13.18
CA LEU A 88 -1.39 4.78 13.02
C LEU A 88 -2.88 4.87 13.38
N MET A 89 -3.29 6.03 13.89
CA MET A 89 -4.71 6.37 14.07
C MET A 89 -5.05 7.58 13.21
N TRP A 90 -6.19 7.50 12.53
CA TRP A 90 -6.62 8.44 11.52
C TRP A 90 -7.94 9.11 11.91
N SER A 91 -8.14 10.36 11.51
CA SER A 91 -9.48 10.92 11.41
C SER A 91 -10.29 10.09 10.41
N GLN A 92 -11.54 9.80 10.72
CA GLN A 92 -12.34 8.86 9.93
C GLN A 92 -12.82 9.44 8.59
N SER A 93 -13.04 10.74 8.50
CA SER A 93 -13.74 11.36 7.37
C SER A 93 -13.05 12.65 6.93
N ALA A 94 -13.17 12.94 5.64
CA ALA A 94 -12.83 14.23 5.06
C ALA A 94 -13.98 15.26 5.15
N ASP A 95 -15.12 14.92 5.76
CA ASP A 95 -16.19 15.87 6.12
C ASP A 95 -15.70 16.75 7.28
N LEU A 96 -15.19 17.93 6.96
CA LEU A 96 -14.58 18.84 7.94
C LEU A 96 -15.57 19.91 8.42
N ASN A 97 -16.68 20.11 7.72
CA ASN A 97 -17.71 21.08 8.11
C ASN A 97 -18.83 20.44 8.96
N GLY A 98 -18.91 19.12 9.01
CA GLY A 98 -19.85 18.35 9.83
C GLY A 98 -21.28 18.32 9.29
N ASP A 99 -21.48 18.60 8.00
CA ASP A 99 -22.80 18.61 7.36
C ASP A 99 -23.26 17.21 6.88
N GLY A 100 -22.38 16.20 6.98
CA GLY A 100 -22.64 14.82 6.58
C GLY A 100 -22.35 14.52 5.10
N THR A 101 -21.82 15.49 4.35
CA THR A 101 -21.61 15.42 2.90
C THR A 101 -20.20 15.84 2.53
N ILE A 102 -19.37 14.90 2.06
CA ILE A 102 -18.01 15.21 1.59
C ILE A 102 -18.07 15.85 0.20
N ASN A 103 -17.66 17.11 0.07
CA ASN A 103 -17.70 17.87 -1.18
C ASN A 103 -16.60 18.95 -1.27
N ALA A 104 -16.65 19.84 -2.27
CA ALA A 104 -15.65 20.89 -2.45
C ALA A 104 -15.51 21.84 -1.23
N SER A 105 -16.58 21.99 -0.43
CA SER A 105 -16.62 22.85 0.75
C SER A 105 -15.80 22.31 1.93
N ASP A 106 -15.43 21.04 1.92
CA ASP A 106 -14.59 20.42 2.95
C ASP A 106 -13.09 20.59 2.69
N LYS A 107 -12.72 21.05 1.48
CA LYS A 107 -11.33 21.15 1.09
C LYS A 107 -10.64 22.34 1.76
N LEU A 108 -9.42 22.11 2.19
CA LEU A 108 -8.58 23.13 2.83
C LEU A 108 -7.39 23.47 1.94
N SER A 109 -6.94 24.74 1.98
CA SER A 109 -5.61 25.08 1.48
C SER A 109 -4.55 24.39 2.34
N TYR A 110 -3.34 24.23 1.81
CA TYR A 110 -2.25 23.56 2.54
C TYR A 110 -2.00 24.17 3.94
N THR A 111 -1.96 25.49 4.03
CA THR A 111 -1.81 26.21 5.31
C THR A 111 -2.96 25.92 6.27
N ASN A 112 -4.19 25.91 5.78
CA ASN A 112 -5.36 25.61 6.61
C ASN A 112 -5.40 24.14 7.04
N ALA A 113 -4.93 23.21 6.21
CA ALA A 113 -4.80 21.79 6.56
C ALA A 113 -3.78 21.60 7.70
N MET A 114 -2.63 22.28 7.65
CA MET A 114 -1.65 22.25 8.74
C MET A 114 -2.23 22.84 10.04
N ASN A 115 -2.83 24.03 9.98
CA ASN A 115 -3.43 24.68 11.14
C ASN A 115 -4.61 23.87 11.71
N GLY A 116 -5.38 23.21 10.86
CA GLY A 116 -6.50 22.35 11.26
C GLY A 116 -6.02 21.11 12.01
N ALA A 117 -4.87 20.54 11.64
CA ALA A 117 -4.26 19.45 12.39
C ALA A 117 -3.83 19.93 13.79
N ASP A 118 -3.07 21.04 13.86
CA ASP A 118 -2.54 21.60 15.11
C ASP A 118 -3.62 22.03 16.12
N SER A 119 -4.83 22.34 15.63
CA SER A 119 -5.97 22.76 16.46
C SER A 119 -7.01 21.66 16.70
N SER A 120 -6.84 20.49 16.07
CA SER A 120 -7.78 19.38 16.22
C SER A 120 -7.76 18.83 17.64
N THR A 121 -8.95 18.65 18.21
CA THR A 121 -9.17 17.95 19.49
C THR A 121 -9.99 16.67 19.31
N LEU A 122 -10.02 16.14 18.07
CA LEU A 122 -10.82 14.98 17.69
C LEU A 122 -10.54 13.79 18.62
N ALA A 123 -11.62 13.18 19.12
CA ALA A 123 -11.61 12.09 20.11
C ALA A 123 -10.81 12.42 21.40
N GLY A 124 -10.64 13.70 21.73
CA GLY A 124 -9.92 14.14 22.94
C GLY A 124 -8.39 14.12 22.83
N TYR A 125 -7.84 13.93 21.62
CA TYR A 125 -6.40 13.98 21.35
C TYR A 125 -5.99 15.33 20.77
N ASP A 126 -4.78 15.79 21.11
CA ASP A 126 -4.20 17.08 20.72
C ASP A 126 -2.86 16.95 19.96
N ASP A 127 -2.51 15.73 19.54
CA ASP A 127 -1.27 15.38 18.82
C ASP A 127 -1.53 15.01 17.34
N TRP A 128 -2.62 15.55 16.77
CA TRP A 128 -2.95 15.37 15.36
C TRP A 128 -1.98 16.11 14.45
N ARG A 129 -1.66 15.51 13.31
CA ARG A 129 -0.79 16.07 12.28
C ARG A 129 -1.31 15.77 10.89
N LEU A 130 -0.88 16.59 9.92
CA LEU A 130 -1.02 16.24 8.51
C LEU A 130 -0.07 15.06 8.19
N PRO A 131 -0.55 13.97 7.57
CA PRO A 131 0.25 12.79 7.32
C PRO A 131 1.40 13.10 6.37
N THR A 132 2.51 12.40 6.51
CA THR A 132 3.53 12.34 5.45
C THR A 132 2.97 11.57 4.24
N ILE A 133 3.62 11.70 3.08
CA ILE A 133 3.21 10.95 1.90
C ILE A 133 3.33 9.43 2.09
N LYS A 134 4.35 8.94 2.81
CA LYS A 134 4.49 7.50 3.11
C LYS A 134 3.31 6.99 3.94
N GLU A 135 2.85 7.78 4.90
CA GLU A 135 1.71 7.41 5.75
C GLU A 135 0.39 7.47 4.99
N LEU A 136 0.09 8.58 4.29
CA LEU A 136 -1.18 8.65 3.56
C LEU A 136 -1.24 7.61 2.44
N TYR A 137 -0.10 7.33 1.79
CA TYR A 137 -0.03 6.28 0.78
C TYR A 137 -0.23 4.89 1.39
N SER A 138 -0.01 4.66 2.69
CA SER A 138 -0.27 3.34 3.32
C SER A 138 -1.73 2.92 3.18
N LEU A 139 -2.66 3.89 3.14
CA LEU A 139 -4.10 3.66 2.97
C LEU A 139 -4.53 3.27 1.54
N ILE A 140 -3.65 3.42 0.53
CA ILE A 140 -4.02 3.09 -0.86
C ILE A 140 -4.22 1.57 -1.04
N LEU A 141 -5.26 1.15 -1.76
CA LEU A 141 -5.55 -0.26 -2.05
C LEU A 141 -5.78 -0.46 -3.55
N PHE A 142 -4.94 -1.28 -4.18
CA PHE A 142 -4.85 -1.52 -5.63
C PHE A 142 -5.82 -2.58 -6.19
N ASP A 143 -6.80 -2.99 -5.38
CA ASP A 143 -8.08 -3.51 -5.88
C ASP A 143 -9.09 -2.39 -6.21
N GLY A 144 -8.67 -1.11 -6.04
CA GLY A 144 -9.37 0.06 -6.57
C GLY A 144 -9.25 0.19 -8.11
N THR A 145 -10.09 1.02 -8.70
CA THR A 145 -10.13 1.25 -10.16
C THR A 145 -10.05 2.73 -10.52
N ASP A 146 -9.14 3.06 -11.45
CA ASP A 146 -8.89 4.43 -11.92
C ASP A 146 -10.10 4.99 -12.68
N VAL A 147 -10.63 6.12 -12.22
CA VAL A 147 -11.81 6.77 -12.81
C VAL A 147 -11.49 7.71 -13.97
N SER A 148 -10.22 7.84 -14.36
CA SER A 148 -9.80 8.69 -15.49
C SER A 148 -10.48 8.32 -16.81
N ALA A 149 -10.92 7.07 -16.96
CA ALA A 149 -11.61 6.56 -18.15
C ALA A 149 -13.15 6.61 -18.05
N CYS A 150 -13.73 7.25 -17.04
CA CYS A 150 -15.19 7.28 -16.86
C CYS A 150 -15.89 8.07 -17.99
N PRO A 151 -16.69 7.40 -18.85
CA PRO A 151 -17.34 8.06 -19.99
C PRO A 151 -18.34 9.11 -19.51
N GLY A 152 -18.19 10.35 -19.97
CA GLY A 152 -19.08 11.45 -19.57
C GLY A 152 -19.13 11.68 -18.06
N GLY A 153 -18.06 11.35 -17.33
CA GLY A 153 -17.99 11.51 -15.88
C GLY A 153 -18.84 10.54 -15.06
N SER A 154 -19.45 9.51 -15.68
CA SER A 154 -20.31 8.55 -14.99
C SER A 154 -19.81 7.11 -15.16
N CYS A 155 -19.67 6.38 -14.06
CA CYS A 155 -19.18 5.01 -14.03
C CYS A 155 -19.42 4.38 -12.64
N SER A 156 -19.20 3.08 -12.51
CA SER A 156 -19.03 2.43 -11.21
C SER A 156 -17.53 2.21 -10.98
N ALA A 157 -17.03 2.61 -9.82
CA ALA A 157 -15.61 2.46 -9.51
C ALA A 157 -15.40 2.13 -8.03
N THR A 158 -14.33 1.40 -7.73
CA THR A 158 -13.92 1.14 -6.36
C THR A 158 -12.83 2.13 -6.01
N PRO A 159 -13.02 3.03 -5.02
CA PRO A 159 -11.97 3.95 -4.59
C PRO A 159 -10.74 3.18 -4.11
N PHE A 160 -9.56 3.79 -4.25
CA PHE A 160 -8.32 3.22 -3.72
C PHE A 160 -8.20 3.36 -2.19
N ILE A 161 -9.29 3.63 -1.46
CA ILE A 161 -9.36 3.66 0.01
C ILE A 161 -10.56 2.82 0.49
N ASP A 162 -10.44 2.17 1.65
CA ASP A 162 -11.50 1.33 2.18
C ASP A 162 -12.67 2.15 2.78
N THR A 163 -13.72 2.33 1.97
CA THR A 163 -14.91 3.11 2.31
C THR A 163 -15.81 2.45 3.36
N ARG A 164 -15.49 1.23 3.81
CA ARG A 164 -16.13 0.63 4.99
C ARG A 164 -15.67 1.29 6.29
N TYR A 165 -14.48 1.90 6.26
CA TYR A 165 -13.87 2.55 7.42
C TYR A 165 -13.74 4.06 7.23
N PHE A 166 -13.39 4.53 6.03
CA PHE A 166 -13.10 5.93 5.75
C PHE A 166 -14.22 6.63 4.97
N GLY A 167 -14.58 7.84 5.40
CA GLY A 167 -15.42 8.74 4.64
C GLY A 167 -14.68 9.24 3.40
N TYR A 168 -15.27 9.03 2.22
CA TYR A 168 -14.66 9.39 0.94
C TYR A 168 -15.71 9.87 -0.06
N ALA A 169 -15.33 10.83 -0.91
CA ALA A 169 -16.05 11.22 -2.12
C ALA A 169 -15.08 11.51 -3.27
N TYR A 170 -15.58 11.34 -4.49
CA TYR A 170 -14.94 11.83 -5.71
C TYR A 170 -15.07 13.35 -5.82
N GLY A 171 -14.44 13.97 -6.82
CA GLY A 171 -14.56 15.42 -7.03
C GLY A 171 -16.01 15.86 -7.27
N ASP A 172 -16.34 17.06 -6.80
CA ASP A 172 -17.67 17.64 -6.80
C ASP A 172 -17.99 18.33 -8.14
N THR A 173 -18.68 17.61 -9.02
CA THR A 173 -19.05 18.15 -10.34
C THR A 173 -20.05 19.30 -10.26
N SER A 174 -20.82 19.41 -9.17
CA SER A 174 -21.73 20.54 -8.95
C SER A 174 -20.98 21.85 -8.66
N ALA A 175 -19.76 21.74 -8.11
CA ALA A 175 -18.83 22.85 -7.91
C ALA A 175 -17.90 23.09 -9.12
N GLY A 176 -18.10 22.37 -10.23
CA GLY A 176 -17.30 22.49 -11.45
C GLY A 176 -15.97 21.70 -11.42
N GLU A 177 -15.83 20.78 -10.46
CA GLU A 177 -14.69 19.87 -10.39
C GLU A 177 -14.88 18.67 -11.33
N ARG A 178 -13.80 17.98 -11.68
CA ARG A 178 -13.87 16.67 -12.33
C ARG A 178 -13.92 15.58 -11.27
N VAL A 179 -14.38 14.39 -11.62
CA VAL A 179 -14.41 13.23 -10.70
C VAL A 179 -13.05 12.88 -10.08
N ILE A 180 -11.95 13.13 -10.80
CA ILE A 180 -10.57 12.92 -10.33
C ILE A 180 -10.05 14.06 -9.44
N ASP A 181 -10.80 15.15 -9.26
CA ASP A 181 -10.41 16.30 -8.45
C ASP A 181 -10.58 16.03 -6.94
N ALA A 182 -10.20 14.84 -6.48
CA ALA A 182 -10.30 14.36 -5.10
C ALA A 182 -8.91 14.17 -4.45
N GLN A 183 -8.03 15.16 -4.62
CA GLN A 183 -6.68 15.11 -4.07
C GLN A 183 -6.66 15.27 -2.55
N PHE A 184 -5.87 14.46 -1.86
CA PHE A 184 -5.65 14.55 -0.42
C PHE A 184 -4.27 15.13 -0.10
N ALA A 185 -4.25 16.07 0.85
CA ALA A 185 -3.04 16.75 1.28
C ALA A 185 -2.16 15.88 2.18
N THR A 186 -0.84 16.06 2.06
CA THR A 186 0.18 15.51 2.96
C THR A 186 1.11 16.61 3.41
N SER A 187 1.93 16.38 4.42
CA SER A 187 2.98 17.31 4.88
C SER A 187 4.25 17.25 4.02
N THR A 188 4.38 16.27 3.12
CA THR A 188 5.61 16.07 2.33
C THR A 188 5.64 16.98 1.11
N LYS A 189 6.48 18.02 1.16
CA LYS A 189 6.77 18.89 0.02
C LYS A 189 7.81 18.27 -0.91
N TYR A 190 7.68 18.54 -2.20
CA TYR A 190 8.76 18.31 -3.14
C TYR A 190 9.87 19.32 -2.88
N VAL A 191 11.12 18.84 -2.87
CA VAL A 191 12.29 19.68 -2.60
C VAL A 191 12.65 20.62 -3.76
N SER A 192 11.97 20.48 -4.91
CA SER A 192 12.08 21.36 -6.07
C SER A 192 10.70 21.88 -6.48
N THR A 193 10.63 22.52 -7.64
CA THR A 193 9.40 23.06 -8.22
C THR A 193 8.90 22.18 -9.37
N THR A 194 7.60 22.23 -9.65
CA THR A 194 7.00 21.57 -10.83
C THR A 194 6.55 22.61 -11.87
N MET A 195 5.40 22.39 -12.53
CA MET A 195 4.78 23.31 -13.48
C MET A 195 4.83 24.77 -13.01
N ASN A 196 5.19 25.68 -13.91
CA ASN A 196 5.30 27.12 -13.67
C ASN A 196 6.29 27.56 -12.57
N GLY A 197 7.16 26.67 -12.10
CA GLY A 197 8.05 26.97 -10.97
C GLY A 197 7.30 26.96 -9.63
N ASP A 198 6.15 26.29 -9.56
CA ASP A 198 5.32 26.25 -8.36
C ASP A 198 5.97 25.40 -7.25
N GLU A 199 5.88 25.90 -6.00
CA GLU A 199 6.09 25.07 -4.82
C GLU A 199 5.01 23.98 -4.78
N THR A 200 5.45 22.76 -4.51
CA THR A 200 4.64 21.56 -4.71
C THR A 200 4.65 20.65 -3.49
N MET A 201 3.49 20.07 -3.20
CA MET A 201 3.29 19.03 -2.20
C MET A 201 2.95 17.71 -2.88
N PHE A 202 3.56 16.61 -2.44
CA PHE A 202 3.11 15.29 -2.86
C PHE A 202 1.78 14.97 -2.20
N GLY A 203 0.75 14.72 -3.00
CA GLY A 203 -0.55 14.27 -2.49
C GLY A 203 -0.91 12.89 -3.01
N VAL A 204 -1.87 12.26 -2.35
CA VAL A 204 -2.51 11.01 -2.79
C VAL A 204 -3.84 11.34 -3.43
N ASN A 205 -4.20 10.63 -4.49
CA ASN A 205 -5.54 10.72 -5.06
C ASN A 205 -6.21 9.34 -5.06
N PHE A 206 -7.11 9.11 -4.11
CA PHE A 206 -7.84 7.85 -4.00
C PHE A 206 -8.87 7.62 -5.12
N ALA A 207 -9.10 8.63 -5.98
CA ALA A 207 -9.93 8.46 -7.18
C ALA A 207 -9.18 7.74 -8.30
N ASP A 208 -7.86 7.94 -8.38
CA ASP A 208 -7.05 7.58 -9.55
C ASP A 208 -5.78 6.81 -9.21
N GLY A 209 -5.58 6.45 -7.93
CA GLY A 209 -4.56 5.50 -7.49
C GLY A 209 -3.12 6.01 -7.50
N ARG A 210 -2.88 7.32 -7.44
CA ARG A 210 -1.55 7.91 -7.70
C ARG A 210 -1.02 8.81 -6.58
N ILE A 211 0.32 8.92 -6.54
CA ILE A 211 1.04 10.02 -5.90
C ILE A 211 1.45 11.03 -6.97
N LYS A 212 1.08 12.31 -6.78
CA LYS A 212 1.46 13.39 -7.71
C LYS A 212 1.97 14.59 -6.93
N GLY A 213 2.86 15.35 -7.56
CA GLY A 213 3.16 16.70 -7.13
C GLY A 213 2.00 17.64 -7.47
N TYR A 214 1.42 18.27 -6.45
CA TYR A 214 0.42 19.31 -6.60
C TYR A 214 0.97 20.67 -6.19
N GLY A 215 0.94 21.62 -7.13
CA GLY A 215 1.18 23.03 -6.83
C GLY A 215 0.18 23.55 -5.78
N LEU A 216 0.66 24.43 -4.91
CA LEU A 216 -0.14 24.96 -3.79
C LEU A 216 -1.06 26.12 -4.18
N SER A 217 -0.90 26.66 -5.40
CA SER A 217 -1.76 27.71 -5.94
C SER A 217 -2.30 27.32 -7.31
N MET A 218 -3.46 27.87 -7.66
CA MET A 218 -4.08 27.71 -8.97
C MET A 218 -4.75 29.01 -9.36
N ARG A 219 -4.38 29.58 -10.51
CA ARG A 219 -4.96 30.82 -11.04
C ARG A 219 -4.91 32.01 -10.05
N GLY A 220 -3.84 32.09 -9.26
CA GLY A 220 -3.62 33.18 -8.31
C GLY A 220 -4.37 33.05 -6.98
N THR A 221 -5.05 31.93 -6.73
CA THR A 221 -5.66 31.59 -5.44
C THR A 221 -5.04 30.31 -4.87
N ASP A 222 -5.12 30.13 -3.55
CA ASP A 222 -4.71 28.87 -2.92
C ASP A 222 -5.50 27.71 -3.52
N LYS A 223 -4.78 26.64 -3.87
CA LYS A 223 -5.42 25.38 -4.23
C LYS A 223 -5.85 24.67 -2.94
N THR A 224 -7.02 24.05 -2.97
CA THR A 224 -7.57 23.30 -1.84
C THR A 224 -7.59 21.80 -2.09
N PHE A 225 -7.55 21.02 -1.00
CA PHE A 225 -7.41 19.57 -0.99
C PHE A 225 -8.30 18.96 0.09
N PHE A 226 -8.74 17.72 -0.10
CA PHE A 226 -9.29 16.93 1.01
C PHE A 226 -8.20 16.63 2.03
N VAL A 227 -8.59 16.36 3.27
CA VAL A 227 -7.65 16.15 4.38
C VAL A 227 -8.11 14.98 5.24
N LEU A 228 -7.16 14.13 5.61
CA LEU A 228 -7.25 13.25 6.78
C LEU A 228 -6.10 13.62 7.71
N TYR A 229 -6.36 13.70 9.00
CA TYR A 229 -5.34 13.83 10.02
C TYR A 229 -4.92 12.48 10.54
N VAL A 230 -3.67 12.39 10.97
CA VAL A 230 -3.08 11.18 11.54
C VAL A 230 -2.44 11.49 12.88
N ARG A 231 -2.31 10.48 13.73
CA ARG A 231 -1.57 10.52 14.99
C ARG A 231 -0.92 9.17 15.29
N GLY A 232 0.03 9.16 16.22
CA GLY A 232 0.84 7.99 16.54
C GLY A 232 1.88 7.65 15.45
N GLY A 233 2.53 6.50 15.61
CA GLY A 233 3.41 5.91 14.59
C GLY A 233 4.57 6.79 14.10
N ASN A 234 5.25 7.50 15.00
CA ASN A 234 6.29 8.50 14.69
C ASN A 234 7.49 8.02 13.82
N ASN A 235 7.59 6.72 13.54
CA ASN A 235 8.69 6.12 12.76
C ASN A 235 8.20 5.44 11.47
N TYR A 236 6.91 5.52 11.12
CA TYR A 236 6.43 4.89 9.90
C TYR A 236 7.12 5.50 8.66
N GLY A 237 7.75 4.66 7.85
CA GLY A 237 8.48 5.09 6.65
C GLY A 237 9.91 5.58 6.91
N VAL A 238 10.42 5.46 8.12
CA VAL A 238 11.84 5.71 8.45
C VAL A 238 12.63 4.41 8.24
N ASN A 239 13.41 4.37 7.15
CA ASN A 239 14.23 3.21 6.81
C ASN A 239 15.47 3.07 7.72
N ALA A 240 16.02 1.85 7.80
CA ALA A 240 17.25 1.52 8.51
C ALA A 240 18.15 0.64 7.63
N PHE A 241 18.66 1.24 6.54
CA PHE A 241 19.46 0.55 5.53
C PHE A 241 20.83 0.10 6.04
N ALA A 242 21.22 -1.11 5.67
CA ALA A 242 22.54 -1.69 5.89
C ALA A 242 23.05 -2.33 4.59
N ASP A 243 24.24 -1.94 4.16
CA ASP A 243 24.95 -2.59 3.05
C ASP A 243 25.51 -3.93 3.53
N ASN A 244 25.17 -5.01 2.85
CA ASN A 244 25.63 -6.36 3.18
C ASN A 244 27.01 -6.68 2.57
N GLY A 245 27.59 -5.78 1.77
CA GLY A 245 28.91 -5.95 1.13
C GLY A 245 28.93 -7.02 0.03
N ASN A 246 27.76 -7.45 -0.44
CA ASN A 246 27.58 -8.53 -1.42
C ASN A 246 26.67 -8.14 -2.59
N GLY A 247 26.47 -6.83 -2.80
CA GLY A 247 25.56 -6.29 -3.83
C GLY A 247 24.09 -6.22 -3.40
N THR A 248 23.80 -6.36 -2.10
CA THR A 248 22.45 -6.23 -1.54
C THR A 248 22.42 -5.24 -0.37
N VAL A 249 21.26 -4.62 -0.16
CA VAL A 249 20.99 -3.71 0.96
C VAL A 249 19.80 -4.22 1.74
N THR A 250 19.95 -4.42 3.04
CA THR A 250 18.85 -4.79 3.92
C THR A 250 18.27 -3.53 4.57
N ASP A 251 16.96 -3.36 4.50
CA ASP A 251 16.25 -2.40 5.32
C ASP A 251 15.78 -3.08 6.61
N ASN A 252 16.51 -2.84 7.71
CA ASN A 252 16.16 -3.43 9.01
C ASN A 252 14.84 -2.91 9.57
N ALA A 253 14.31 -1.80 9.03
CA ALA A 253 13.03 -1.25 9.45
C ALA A 253 11.86 -2.13 9.01
N THR A 254 11.95 -2.71 7.80
CA THR A 254 10.88 -3.46 7.12
C THR A 254 11.19 -4.94 6.96
N GLY A 255 12.45 -5.35 7.15
CA GLY A 255 12.92 -6.71 6.93
C GLY A 255 13.10 -7.08 5.46
N LEU A 256 12.93 -6.12 4.54
CA LEU A 256 13.18 -6.32 3.12
C LEU A 256 14.67 -6.26 2.81
N THR A 257 15.11 -7.10 1.87
CA THR A 257 16.45 -7.01 1.28
C THR A 257 16.34 -6.73 -0.21
N TRP A 258 17.12 -5.78 -0.67
CA TRP A 258 17.03 -5.18 -1.98
C TRP A 258 18.31 -5.42 -2.79
N MET A 259 18.17 -5.49 -4.10
CA MET A 259 19.30 -5.31 -5.01
C MET A 259 19.93 -3.93 -4.76
N GLN A 260 21.25 -3.87 -4.57
CA GLN A 260 21.97 -2.60 -4.35
C GLN A 260 22.09 -1.78 -5.65
N GLY A 261 22.38 -2.46 -6.77
CA GLY A 261 22.25 -1.89 -8.11
C GLY A 261 20.83 -1.99 -8.66
N ASP A 262 20.62 -1.50 -9.88
CA ASP A 262 19.39 -1.75 -10.64
C ASP A 262 19.68 -2.59 -11.89
N SER A 263 18.65 -2.83 -12.70
CA SER A 263 18.75 -3.61 -13.93
C SER A 263 19.72 -3.05 -14.99
N GLY A 264 20.19 -1.80 -14.84
CA GLY A 264 21.09 -1.14 -15.79
C GLY A 264 20.43 -0.73 -17.12
N THR A 265 19.24 -1.22 -17.41
CA THR A 265 18.45 -0.90 -18.60
C THR A 265 16.96 -1.05 -18.32
N GLY A 266 16.14 -0.35 -19.10
CA GLY A 266 14.70 -0.43 -19.05
C GLY A 266 14.17 -1.69 -19.75
N MET A 267 13.02 -2.19 -19.30
CA MET A 267 12.34 -3.33 -19.89
C MET A 267 10.83 -3.23 -19.68
N ASN A 268 10.06 -3.89 -20.54
CA ASN A 268 8.61 -3.96 -20.38
C ASN A 268 8.22 -4.74 -19.11
N TRP A 269 6.94 -4.66 -18.73
CA TRP A 269 6.48 -5.15 -17.44
C TRP A 269 6.59 -6.69 -17.28
N GLU A 270 6.25 -7.46 -18.32
CA GLU A 270 6.40 -8.92 -18.30
C GLU A 270 7.87 -9.33 -18.15
N SER A 271 8.78 -8.63 -18.84
CA SER A 271 10.22 -8.86 -18.72
C SER A 271 10.74 -8.48 -17.33
N ALA A 272 10.18 -7.45 -16.70
CA ALA A 272 10.54 -7.04 -15.34
C ALA A 272 10.18 -8.10 -14.28
N LEU A 273 9.01 -8.72 -14.40
CA LEU A 273 8.61 -9.85 -13.56
C LEU A 273 9.59 -11.02 -13.71
N ASN A 274 9.83 -11.45 -14.96
CA ASN A 274 10.75 -12.53 -15.27
C ASN A 274 12.20 -12.22 -14.84
N TYR A 275 12.62 -10.96 -14.94
CA TYR A 275 13.97 -10.53 -14.54
C TYR A 275 14.20 -10.78 -13.06
N CYS A 276 13.25 -10.42 -12.20
CA CYS A 276 13.41 -10.61 -10.76
C CYS A 276 13.28 -12.07 -10.34
N GLU A 277 12.33 -12.83 -10.89
CA GLU A 277 12.19 -14.27 -10.59
C GLU A 277 13.42 -15.08 -11.04
N ALA A 278 14.13 -14.64 -12.08
CA ALA A 278 15.39 -15.25 -12.53
C ALA A 278 16.63 -14.66 -11.84
N TYR A 279 16.47 -13.60 -11.03
CA TYR A 279 17.60 -12.93 -10.39
C TYR A 279 18.16 -13.82 -9.28
N SER A 280 19.48 -14.02 -9.30
CA SER A 280 20.18 -14.74 -8.25
C SER A 280 21.37 -13.91 -7.79
N ALA A 281 21.37 -13.58 -6.49
CA ALA A 281 22.43 -12.82 -5.85
C ALA A 281 22.55 -13.24 -4.39
N ALA A 282 23.76 -13.09 -3.84
CA ALA A 282 24.07 -13.43 -2.45
C ALA A 282 23.66 -14.86 -2.03
N GLY A 283 23.61 -15.80 -2.98
CA GLY A 283 23.20 -17.19 -2.72
C GLY A 283 21.70 -17.37 -2.46
N SER A 284 20.86 -16.46 -2.94
CA SER A 284 19.40 -16.51 -2.81
C SER A 284 18.72 -16.37 -4.17
N ASP A 285 17.58 -17.03 -4.31
CA ASP A 285 16.79 -17.23 -5.53
C ASP A 285 15.28 -16.94 -5.33
N ASP A 286 14.90 -16.35 -4.19
CA ASP A 286 13.55 -15.92 -3.82
C ASP A 286 13.30 -14.42 -4.13
N TRP A 287 13.95 -13.91 -5.18
CA TRP A 287 13.83 -12.52 -5.60
C TRP A 287 12.56 -12.31 -6.42
N ARG A 288 11.94 -11.15 -6.22
CA ARG A 288 10.71 -10.76 -6.92
C ARG A 288 10.68 -9.27 -7.24
N LEU A 289 9.81 -8.89 -8.16
CA LEU A 289 9.51 -7.50 -8.42
C LEU A 289 8.70 -6.96 -7.21
N PRO A 290 9.08 -5.81 -6.61
CA PRO A 290 8.40 -5.30 -5.42
C PRO A 290 6.98 -4.87 -5.76
N SER A 291 6.06 -5.00 -4.80
CA SER A 291 4.78 -4.29 -4.91
C SER A 291 5.03 -2.78 -4.92
N VAL A 292 4.08 -2.00 -5.43
CA VAL A 292 4.23 -0.54 -5.49
C VAL A 292 4.39 0.08 -4.09
N LYS A 293 3.84 -0.56 -3.05
CA LYS A 293 3.98 -0.16 -1.65
C LYS A 293 5.41 -0.37 -1.14
N GLU A 294 5.99 -1.51 -1.46
CA GLU A 294 7.39 -1.81 -1.11
C GLU A 294 8.34 -0.89 -1.86
N LEU A 295 8.11 -0.66 -3.16
CA LEU A 295 8.95 0.22 -3.96
C LEU A 295 8.89 1.68 -3.49
N GLN A 296 7.71 2.16 -3.05
CA GLN A 296 7.56 3.49 -2.48
C GLN A 296 8.29 3.63 -1.13
N SER A 297 8.42 2.53 -0.37
CA SER A 297 9.01 2.54 0.97
C SER A 297 10.49 2.96 0.99
N ILE A 298 11.21 2.79 -0.12
CA ILE A 298 12.63 3.15 -0.26
C ILE A 298 12.86 4.55 -0.85
N LEU A 299 11.80 5.30 -1.17
CA LEU A 299 11.96 6.69 -1.59
C LEU A 299 12.51 7.56 -0.46
N ASP A 300 13.42 8.45 -0.84
CA ASP A 300 13.86 9.59 -0.04
C ASP A 300 13.35 10.89 -0.67
N TYR A 301 12.25 11.40 -0.12
CA TYR A 301 11.60 12.63 -0.58
C TYR A 301 12.42 13.91 -0.28
N SER A 302 13.54 13.81 0.44
CA SER A 302 14.46 14.94 0.65
C SER A 302 15.45 15.13 -0.51
N ARG A 303 15.42 14.25 -1.51
CA ARG A 303 16.39 14.20 -2.61
C ARG A 303 15.69 14.30 -3.96
N SER A 304 16.35 14.92 -4.92
CA SER A 304 15.89 14.96 -6.30
C SER A 304 17.04 15.27 -7.27
N PRO A 305 16.87 14.99 -8.58
CA PRO A 305 17.87 15.36 -9.58
C PRO A 305 18.19 16.86 -9.53
N ALA A 306 17.16 17.69 -9.38
CA ALA A 306 17.30 19.14 -9.38
C ALA A 306 18.00 19.73 -8.13
N THR A 307 17.93 19.06 -6.99
CA THR A 307 18.43 19.61 -5.70
C THR A 307 19.71 18.96 -5.21
N THR A 308 19.82 17.64 -5.37
CA THR A 308 20.93 16.85 -4.86
C THR A 308 21.78 16.22 -5.96
N ASN A 309 21.44 16.44 -7.24
CA ASN A 309 22.06 15.78 -8.40
C ASN A 309 22.06 14.25 -8.28
N SER A 310 21.04 13.70 -7.64
CA SER A 310 20.90 12.27 -7.33
C SER A 310 19.46 11.81 -7.51
N PRO A 311 19.18 10.49 -7.56
CA PRO A 311 17.81 10.02 -7.50
C PRO A 311 17.22 10.28 -6.11
N ALA A 312 15.89 10.20 -6.02
CA ALA A 312 15.11 10.29 -4.79
C ALA A 312 15.20 9.00 -3.93
N ILE A 313 16.43 8.58 -3.59
CA ILE A 313 16.74 7.38 -2.81
C ILE A 313 18.05 7.58 -2.04
N ASP A 314 18.22 6.82 -0.95
CA ASP A 314 19.46 6.81 -0.18
C ASP A 314 20.68 6.45 -1.06
N PRO A 315 21.82 7.18 -0.96
CA PRO A 315 23.03 6.91 -1.74
C PRO A 315 23.66 5.52 -1.57
N ILE A 316 23.23 4.73 -0.59
CA ILE A 316 23.62 3.32 -0.46
C ILE A 316 23.18 2.48 -1.67
N PHE A 317 22.13 2.92 -2.37
CA PHE A 317 21.64 2.33 -3.60
C PHE A 317 22.34 2.96 -4.81
N ALA A 318 22.93 2.10 -5.65
CA ALA A 318 23.42 2.51 -6.95
C ALA A 318 22.24 2.57 -7.94
N SER A 319 22.10 3.70 -8.62
CA SER A 319 21.08 3.92 -9.66
C SER A 319 21.73 4.33 -10.96
N THR A 320 21.30 3.69 -12.05
CA THR A 320 21.76 4.00 -13.40
C THR A 320 21.25 5.38 -13.81
N ALA A 321 22.16 6.27 -14.21
CA ALA A 321 21.78 7.55 -14.79
C ALA A 321 21.29 7.36 -16.24
N ILE A 322 20.26 8.12 -16.61
CA ILE A 322 19.68 8.11 -17.95
C ILE A 322 19.79 9.49 -18.59
N THR A 323 19.62 9.53 -19.91
CA THR A 323 19.35 10.78 -20.62
C THR A 323 17.84 10.98 -20.66
N ALA A 324 17.35 12.02 -19.99
CA ALA A 324 15.94 12.40 -20.01
C ALA A 324 15.50 12.93 -21.38
N GLU A 325 14.19 13.15 -21.52
CA GLU A 325 13.54 13.56 -22.76
C GLU A 325 13.99 14.97 -23.23
N ASN A 326 14.52 15.78 -22.30
CA ASN A 326 15.13 17.09 -22.59
C ASN A 326 16.65 17.02 -22.89
N GLY A 327 17.24 15.82 -22.92
CA GLY A 327 18.68 15.60 -23.13
C GLY A 327 19.57 15.78 -21.89
N SER A 328 18.99 16.10 -20.73
CA SER A 328 19.74 16.22 -19.47
C SER A 328 19.96 14.87 -18.79
N THR A 329 20.91 14.80 -17.86
CA THR A 329 21.09 13.62 -17.00
C THR A 329 19.99 13.57 -15.95
N ASP A 330 19.32 12.42 -15.84
CA ASP A 330 18.28 12.15 -14.85
C ASP A 330 18.36 10.67 -14.41
N TYR A 331 17.33 10.19 -13.70
CA TYR A 331 17.22 8.84 -13.18
C TYR A 331 15.90 8.19 -13.60
N PRO A 332 15.85 6.85 -13.68
CA PRO A 332 14.73 6.16 -14.30
C PRO A 332 13.50 6.08 -13.39
N PHE A 333 12.42 5.63 -14.00
CA PHE A 333 11.27 5.09 -13.28
C PHE A 333 11.51 3.60 -13.04
N TYR A 334 10.97 3.08 -11.95
CA TYR A 334 11.12 1.67 -11.60
C TYR A 334 9.76 0.99 -11.59
N TRP A 335 9.69 -0.17 -12.25
CA TRP A 335 8.49 -0.99 -12.25
C TRP A 335 8.19 -1.55 -10.87
N SER A 336 6.90 -1.60 -10.55
CA SER A 336 6.36 -2.47 -9.51
C SER A 336 5.66 -3.69 -10.12
N SER A 337 5.40 -4.70 -9.30
CA SER A 337 4.59 -5.86 -9.65
C SER A 337 3.07 -5.59 -9.67
N THR A 338 2.66 -4.36 -9.33
CA THR A 338 1.25 -3.97 -9.16
C THR A 338 0.64 -3.46 -10.46
N THR A 339 -0.44 -4.08 -10.91
CA THR A 339 -1.27 -3.60 -12.03
C THR A 339 -2.06 -2.36 -11.62
N HIS A 340 -2.25 -1.41 -12.53
CA HIS A 340 -3.13 -0.27 -12.32
C HIS A 340 -4.41 -0.42 -13.15
N ALA A 341 -5.46 -0.96 -12.53
CA ALA A 341 -6.73 -1.24 -13.20
C ALA A 341 -7.59 0.02 -13.36
N SER A 342 -8.36 0.07 -14.44
CA SER A 342 -9.26 1.17 -14.81
C SER A 342 -10.73 0.79 -14.59
N SER A 343 -11.57 1.79 -14.30
CA SER A 343 -13.01 1.60 -14.04
C SER A 343 -13.79 1.04 -15.23
N ASN A 344 -13.24 1.14 -16.44
CA ASN A 344 -13.80 0.52 -17.66
C ASN A 344 -13.39 -0.95 -17.85
N GLY A 345 -12.71 -1.56 -16.87
CA GLY A 345 -12.25 -2.96 -16.91
C GLY A 345 -10.88 -3.16 -17.57
N GLY A 346 -10.26 -2.11 -18.09
CA GLY A 346 -8.91 -2.19 -18.67
C GLY A 346 -7.84 -2.40 -17.59
N ALA A 347 -6.83 -3.23 -17.89
CA ALA A 347 -5.70 -3.51 -17.02
C ALA A 347 -4.36 -3.42 -17.76
N ASN A 348 -4.31 -2.56 -18.78
CA ASN A 348 -3.16 -2.43 -19.70
C ASN A 348 -1.96 -1.72 -19.09
N PHE A 349 -2.10 -1.16 -17.88
CA PHE A 349 -1.09 -0.36 -17.22
C PHE A 349 -0.62 -1.05 -15.94
N ALA A 350 0.66 -0.87 -15.60
CA ALA A 350 1.22 -1.24 -14.30
C ALA A 350 1.76 0.00 -13.59
N ALA A 351 1.85 -0.04 -12.27
CA ALA A 351 2.34 1.08 -11.49
C ALA A 351 3.88 1.14 -11.51
N TYR A 352 4.42 2.36 -11.55
CA TYR A 352 5.85 2.63 -11.39
C TYR A 352 6.06 3.75 -10.37
N VAL A 353 7.26 3.80 -9.80
CA VAL A 353 7.73 4.91 -8.96
C VAL A 353 8.85 5.66 -9.67
N SER A 354 8.76 7.00 -9.68
CA SER A 354 9.75 7.89 -10.29
C SER A 354 10.85 8.25 -9.30
N PHE A 355 12.07 7.77 -9.53
CA PHE A 355 13.24 8.16 -8.72
C PHE A 355 13.98 9.36 -9.32
N GLY A 356 13.79 9.62 -10.61
CA GLY A 356 14.14 10.88 -11.29
C GLY A 356 12.94 11.81 -11.48
N SER A 357 13.08 12.84 -12.32
CA SER A 357 12.01 13.82 -12.56
C SER A 357 10.82 13.18 -13.27
N ALA A 358 9.60 13.54 -12.88
CA ALA A 358 8.38 13.01 -13.48
C ALA A 358 7.85 14.00 -14.54
N TYR A 359 8.44 13.93 -15.73
CA TYR A 359 8.17 14.83 -16.84
C TYR A 359 6.80 14.62 -17.50
N GLY A 360 6.30 15.67 -18.13
CA GLY A 360 5.11 15.66 -18.98
C GLY A 360 5.11 16.79 -20.01
N TYR A 361 4.33 16.62 -21.08
CA TYR A 361 4.17 17.54 -22.19
C TYR A 361 2.89 18.38 -21.99
N MET A 362 3.06 19.57 -21.43
CA MET A 362 1.95 20.48 -21.11
C MET A 362 1.72 21.49 -22.23
N THR A 363 0.48 21.60 -22.69
CA THR A 363 0.05 22.71 -23.55
C THR A 363 -0.35 23.93 -22.69
N GLY A 364 0.10 25.11 -23.09
CA GLY A 364 -0.27 26.36 -22.39
C GLY A 364 -1.78 26.67 -22.45
N PRO A 365 -2.29 27.55 -21.57
CA PRO A 365 -3.73 27.86 -21.49
C PRO A 365 -4.35 28.40 -22.79
N ASN A 366 -3.53 28.98 -23.67
CA ASN A 366 -3.94 29.54 -24.96
C ASN A 366 -3.75 28.57 -26.13
N GLY A 367 -3.52 27.28 -25.85
CA GLY A 367 -3.10 26.30 -26.84
C GLY A 367 -1.62 26.43 -27.19
N GLY A 368 -1.21 25.77 -28.28
CA GLY A 368 0.15 25.82 -28.81
C GLY A 368 0.91 24.49 -28.65
N THR A 369 2.21 24.54 -28.94
CA THR A 369 3.09 23.37 -28.86
C THR A 369 3.26 22.94 -27.41
N ALA A 370 3.04 21.66 -27.13
CA ALA A 370 3.28 21.09 -25.82
C ALA A 370 4.74 21.29 -25.39
N GLN A 371 4.93 21.70 -24.14
CA GLN A 371 6.24 21.96 -23.55
C GLN A 371 6.56 20.89 -22.52
N LEU A 372 7.75 20.31 -22.61
CA LEU A 372 8.24 19.35 -21.65
C LEU A 372 8.62 20.07 -20.34
N MET A 373 8.09 19.62 -19.21
CA MET A 373 8.40 20.13 -17.89
C MET A 373 8.19 19.06 -16.81
N ASP A 374 8.81 19.21 -15.64
CA ASP A 374 8.56 18.33 -14.49
C ASP A 374 7.15 18.63 -13.95
N VAL A 375 6.23 17.68 -14.11
CA VAL A 375 4.81 17.88 -13.78
C VAL A 375 4.43 17.27 -12.43
N HIS A 376 5.18 16.28 -11.94
CA HIS A 376 4.86 15.60 -10.67
C HIS A 376 6.02 15.50 -9.68
N GLY A 377 7.28 15.70 -10.08
CA GLY A 377 8.46 15.63 -9.22
C GLY A 377 9.02 14.21 -8.99
N ALA A 378 10.30 14.14 -8.63
CA ALA A 378 10.95 12.91 -8.19
C ALA A 378 10.38 12.42 -6.85
N GLY A 379 9.83 11.20 -6.83
CA GLY A 379 9.01 10.65 -5.76
C GLY A 379 7.53 10.44 -6.14
N ALA A 380 7.12 10.83 -7.35
CA ALA A 380 5.79 10.53 -7.88
C ALA A 380 5.61 9.03 -8.13
N GLN A 381 4.37 8.56 -8.02
CA GLN A 381 3.95 7.21 -8.40
C GLN A 381 2.85 7.33 -9.44
N ARG A 382 3.08 6.71 -10.60
CA ARG A 382 2.19 6.74 -11.76
C ARG A 382 2.07 5.33 -12.34
N SER A 383 1.72 5.24 -13.60
CA SER A 383 1.58 3.99 -14.30
C SER A 383 1.86 4.16 -15.78
N ASP A 384 2.50 3.16 -16.39
CA ASP A 384 2.81 3.10 -17.82
C ASP A 384 2.12 1.87 -18.43
N PRO A 385 1.91 1.84 -19.77
CA PRO A 385 1.49 0.63 -20.46
C PRO A 385 2.45 -0.53 -20.21
N LYS A 386 1.92 -1.73 -20.02
CA LYS A 386 2.72 -2.95 -19.75
C LYS A 386 3.53 -3.41 -20.96
N THR A 387 3.11 -3.02 -22.16
CA THR A 387 3.68 -3.39 -23.46
C THR A 387 3.49 -2.25 -24.46
N GLY A 388 4.09 -2.36 -25.65
CA GLY A 388 4.08 -1.32 -26.68
C GLY A 388 5.41 -0.58 -26.78
N SER A 389 5.37 0.67 -27.22
CA SER A 389 6.56 1.51 -27.38
C SER A 389 6.30 2.96 -26.94
N ALA A 390 7.29 3.59 -26.30
CA ALA A 390 7.26 5.01 -25.96
C ALA A 390 6.95 5.91 -27.19
N SER A 391 7.34 5.49 -28.39
CA SER A 391 7.07 6.23 -29.64
C SER A 391 5.59 6.37 -29.97
N GLU A 392 4.72 5.56 -29.37
CA GLU A 392 3.27 5.64 -29.51
C GLU A 392 2.68 6.81 -28.71
N TYR A 393 3.47 7.43 -27.82
CA TYR A 393 3.09 8.51 -26.93
C TYR A 393 4.03 9.74 -27.08
N PRO A 394 4.16 10.32 -28.29
CA PRO A 394 5.10 11.43 -28.54
C PRO A 394 4.77 12.71 -27.76
N GLU A 395 3.54 12.85 -27.27
CA GLU A 395 3.06 13.95 -26.43
C GLU A 395 2.67 13.46 -25.02
N GLY A 396 3.14 12.26 -24.65
CA GLY A 396 2.79 11.63 -23.38
C GLY A 396 1.34 11.18 -23.29
N HIS A 397 0.86 10.99 -22.05
CA HIS A 397 -0.47 10.46 -21.77
C HIS A 397 -1.18 11.18 -20.61
N GLY A 398 -2.49 11.37 -20.77
CA GLY A 398 -3.35 11.98 -19.76
C GLY A 398 -3.28 13.52 -19.72
N PRO A 399 -3.96 14.16 -18.74
CA PRO A 399 -4.17 15.61 -18.74
C PRO A 399 -2.89 16.45 -18.64
N GLN A 400 -1.81 15.89 -18.09
CA GLN A 400 -0.51 16.56 -18.00
C GLN A 400 0.49 16.12 -19.08
N GLY A 401 0.05 15.26 -20.03
CA GLY A 401 0.92 14.68 -21.05
C GLY A 401 2.08 13.91 -20.44
N ASP A 402 1.83 13.12 -19.38
CA ASP A 402 2.89 12.39 -18.68
C ASP A 402 3.77 11.62 -19.66
N VAL A 403 5.08 11.72 -19.51
CA VAL A 403 6.01 10.93 -20.30
C VAL A 403 5.72 9.45 -20.07
N VAL A 404 5.60 8.70 -21.17
CA VAL A 404 5.43 7.25 -21.18
C VAL A 404 6.71 6.63 -21.71
N ARG A 405 7.33 5.74 -20.92
CA ARG A 405 8.56 5.05 -21.31
C ARG A 405 8.32 3.62 -21.75
N VAL A 406 7.30 2.94 -21.18
CA VAL A 406 7.01 1.50 -21.36
C VAL A 406 8.15 0.60 -20.84
N ASP A 407 9.38 0.89 -21.21
CA ASP A 407 10.58 0.23 -20.70
C ASP A 407 11.10 0.97 -19.46
N ASN A 408 10.67 0.52 -18.28
CA ASN A 408 11.11 1.04 -17.00
C ASN A 408 12.15 0.11 -16.34
N TYR A 409 12.94 0.66 -15.42
CA TYR A 409 14.02 -0.07 -14.76
C TYR A 409 13.48 -0.94 -13.64
N VAL A 410 14.32 -1.83 -13.12
CA VAL A 410 13.93 -2.81 -12.11
C VAL A 410 14.92 -2.81 -10.95
N ARG A 411 14.38 -2.90 -9.73
CA ARG A 411 15.13 -3.17 -8.51
C ARG A 411 14.41 -4.26 -7.74
N CYS A 412 14.97 -5.47 -7.77
CA CYS A 412 14.34 -6.63 -7.15
C CYS A 412 14.44 -6.57 -5.63
N VAL A 413 13.47 -7.20 -4.98
CA VAL A 413 13.36 -7.31 -3.53
C VAL A 413 13.16 -8.77 -3.12
N ARG A 414 13.46 -9.07 -1.87
CA ARG A 414 13.14 -10.33 -1.20
C ARG A 414 12.89 -10.13 0.29
N GLY A 415 12.38 -11.16 0.95
CA GLY A 415 12.09 -11.14 2.39
C GLY A 415 10.89 -10.25 2.73
N GLY A 416 10.92 -9.66 3.94
CA GLY A 416 9.77 -8.97 4.51
C GLY A 416 8.64 -9.91 4.88
N GLU A 417 7.41 -9.40 4.84
CA GLU A 417 6.20 -10.15 5.22
C GLU A 417 5.46 -10.77 4.02
N ALA A 418 5.84 -10.40 2.78
CA ALA A 418 5.19 -10.92 1.60
C ALA A 418 5.56 -12.38 1.35
N ALA A 419 4.55 -13.24 1.25
CA ALA A 419 4.71 -14.66 0.98
C ALA A 419 4.02 -15.04 -0.34
N TYR A 420 4.61 -15.96 -1.09
CA TYR A 420 4.00 -16.49 -2.31
C TYR A 420 2.68 -17.21 -1.98
N VAL A 421 1.65 -16.95 -2.77
CA VAL A 421 0.35 -17.60 -2.68
C VAL A 421 0.05 -18.32 -3.99
N SER A 422 -0.19 -19.63 -3.90
CA SER A 422 -0.51 -20.47 -5.06
C SER A 422 -1.99 -20.38 -5.41
N GLY A 423 -2.30 -20.23 -6.70
CA GLY A 423 -3.67 -20.18 -7.21
C GLY A 423 -4.36 -18.83 -7.00
N ASN A 424 -5.68 -18.79 -7.24
CA ASN A 424 -6.45 -17.56 -7.08
C ASN A 424 -6.73 -17.30 -5.59
N THR A 425 -6.16 -16.23 -5.05
CA THR A 425 -6.49 -15.73 -3.71
C THR A 425 -7.93 -15.22 -3.69
N THR A 426 -8.67 -15.51 -2.62
CA THR A 426 -10.05 -15.00 -2.45
C THR A 426 -10.03 -13.49 -2.34
N VAL A 427 -10.55 -12.80 -3.37
CA VAL A 427 -10.73 -11.35 -3.38
C VAL A 427 -11.91 -11.00 -2.48
N THR A 428 -11.67 -10.36 -1.34
CA THR A 428 -12.76 -9.72 -0.60
C THR A 428 -13.14 -8.46 -1.35
N THR A 429 -14.27 -8.46 -2.03
CA THR A 429 -14.72 -7.32 -2.82
C THR A 429 -15.02 -6.12 -1.93
N ARG A 430 -14.25 -5.04 -2.09
CA ARG A 430 -14.55 -3.76 -1.45
C ARG A 430 -15.72 -3.06 -2.14
N PRO A 431 -16.47 -2.18 -1.43
CA PRO A 431 -17.62 -1.50 -2.01
C PRO A 431 -17.22 -0.63 -3.21
N SER A 432 -17.91 -0.84 -4.34
CA SER A 432 -17.88 0.12 -5.45
C SER A 432 -18.87 1.27 -5.20
N MET A 433 -18.55 2.44 -5.71
CA MET A 433 -19.39 3.64 -5.68
C MET A 433 -19.88 3.96 -7.09
N SER A 434 -21.15 4.35 -7.19
CA SER A 434 -21.71 4.90 -8.43
C SER A 434 -21.39 6.38 -8.53
N ILE A 435 -20.74 6.77 -9.62
CA ILE A 435 -20.44 8.15 -9.96
C ILE A 435 -21.46 8.61 -11.00
N GLN A 436 -22.16 9.71 -10.71
CA GLN A 436 -23.18 10.29 -11.58
C GLN A 436 -22.84 11.76 -11.85
N ASP A 437 -22.97 12.19 -13.09
CA ASP A 437 -22.72 13.58 -13.52
C ASP A 437 -23.79 14.59 -13.02
N SER A 438 -24.86 14.13 -12.36
CA SER A 438 -26.05 14.94 -12.02
C SER A 438 -25.97 15.73 -10.70
N GLY A 439 -24.78 16.13 -10.26
CA GLY A 439 -24.62 17.13 -9.19
C GLY A 439 -25.07 16.69 -7.78
N THR A 440 -25.06 15.39 -7.51
CA THR A 440 -25.35 14.81 -6.19
C THR A 440 -24.25 13.84 -5.72
N SER A 441 -23.02 13.99 -6.22
CA SER A 441 -21.88 13.15 -5.80
C SER A 441 -21.35 13.46 -4.40
N GLY A 442 -22.11 14.22 -3.60
CA GLY A 442 -22.09 14.10 -2.15
C GLY A 442 -22.71 12.76 -1.76
N LEU A 443 -21.98 11.67 -1.95
CA LEU A 443 -22.36 10.42 -1.32
C LEU A 443 -22.38 10.70 0.18
N GLN A 444 -23.57 10.61 0.78
CA GLN A 444 -23.75 10.40 2.21
C GLN A 444 -22.67 9.43 2.65
N GLN A 445 -22.02 9.70 3.81
CA GLN A 445 -21.15 8.74 4.51
C GLN A 445 -21.53 7.34 4.06
N GLY A 446 -20.59 6.57 3.48
CA GLY A 446 -20.81 5.12 3.39
C GLY A 446 -21.32 4.73 4.77
N GLN A 447 -22.60 4.35 4.85
CA GLN A 447 -23.34 4.50 6.10
C GLN A 447 -22.54 3.80 7.19
N GLY A 448 -21.94 4.59 8.08
CA GLY A 448 -21.42 4.10 9.34
C GLY A 448 -22.54 3.56 10.24
N GLN A 449 -23.78 3.49 9.74
CA GLN A 449 -24.67 2.43 10.17
C GLN A 449 -24.18 1.12 9.57
N ALA A 450 -23.37 0.44 10.38
CA ALA A 450 -23.44 -1.01 10.43
C ALA A 450 -24.93 -1.41 10.49
N THR A 451 -25.52 -1.73 9.33
CA THR A 451 -26.22 -3.01 9.31
C THR A 451 -25.18 -3.99 9.81
N GLN A 452 -25.47 -4.65 10.94
CA GLN A 452 -24.58 -5.66 11.52
C GLN A 452 -24.19 -6.63 10.40
N LEU A 453 -23.05 -6.39 9.77
CA LEU A 453 -22.31 -7.46 9.14
C LEU A 453 -22.00 -8.39 10.30
N PRO A 454 -22.44 -9.66 10.25
CA PRO A 454 -22.20 -10.58 11.33
C PRO A 454 -20.69 -10.64 11.55
N ALA A 455 -20.26 -10.41 12.78
CA ALA A 455 -18.88 -10.65 13.17
C ALA A 455 -18.62 -12.15 12.95
N GLY A 456 -17.94 -12.49 11.85
CA GLY A 456 -17.60 -13.87 11.50
C GLY A 456 -17.91 -14.35 10.09
N SER A 457 -18.00 -13.50 9.05
CA SER A 457 -17.95 -14.03 7.67
C SER A 457 -16.53 -14.44 7.30
N VAL A 458 -16.13 -15.61 7.79
CA VAL A 458 -15.24 -16.49 7.02
C VAL A 458 -16.16 -17.23 6.07
N ASP A 459 -15.94 -17.04 4.78
CA ASP A 459 -16.76 -17.63 3.72
C ASP A 459 -16.55 -19.16 3.71
N LEU A 460 -17.48 -19.90 4.32
CA LEU A 460 -17.61 -21.33 4.14
C LEU A 460 -19.07 -21.65 3.80
N ALA A 461 -19.23 -22.21 2.61
CA ALA A 461 -20.48 -22.62 1.99
C ALA A 461 -21.40 -23.46 2.91
N GLY A 462 -22.71 -23.21 2.85
CA GLY A 462 -23.72 -24.16 3.35
C GLY A 462 -25.07 -23.54 3.72
N SER A 463 -26.14 -24.04 3.11
CA SER A 463 -27.55 -23.67 3.29
C SER A 463 -28.11 -23.79 4.72
N GLY A 464 -29.15 -22.99 5.06
CA GLY A 464 -30.16 -23.37 6.07
C GLY A 464 -30.75 -22.21 6.86
N ASN A 465 -32.04 -22.32 7.24
CA ASN A 465 -32.94 -21.24 7.66
C ASN A 465 -33.22 -21.25 9.20
N GLN A 466 -33.62 -20.08 9.73
CA GLN A 466 -34.36 -19.77 10.98
C GLN A 466 -33.66 -19.53 12.35
N GLY A 467 -33.85 -18.32 12.92
CA GLY A 467 -34.50 -18.13 14.25
C GLY A 467 -33.71 -17.72 15.52
N THR A 468 -33.59 -16.40 15.78
CA THR A 468 -33.65 -15.66 17.08
C THR A 468 -32.67 -15.84 18.27
N SER A 469 -32.30 -14.68 18.84
CA SER A 469 -31.72 -14.31 20.16
C SER A 469 -30.19 -14.11 20.27
N ASN A 470 -29.77 -12.84 20.41
CA ASN A 470 -28.38 -12.37 20.50
C ASN A 470 -27.79 -12.57 21.91
N GLY A 471 -26.77 -13.41 22.01
CA GLY A 471 -25.88 -13.49 23.16
C GLY A 471 -24.45 -13.08 22.75
N GLN A 472 -23.88 -12.03 23.34
CA GLN A 472 -22.49 -11.61 23.06
C GLN A 472 -21.49 -12.72 23.45
N GLN A 473 -20.51 -12.96 22.59
CA GLN A 473 -19.37 -13.85 22.90
C GLN A 473 -18.40 -13.19 23.90
N PRO A 474 -17.65 -13.99 24.68
CA PRO A 474 -16.66 -13.47 25.63
C PRO A 474 -15.52 -12.73 24.91
N PRO A 475 -14.92 -11.71 25.53
CA PRO A 475 -13.73 -11.05 24.99
C PRO A 475 -12.59 -12.05 24.74
N GLN A 476 -11.81 -11.86 23.67
CA GLN A 476 -10.71 -12.76 23.31
C GLN A 476 -9.69 -12.95 24.46
N ALA A 477 -9.38 -11.88 25.19
CA ALA A 477 -8.49 -11.95 26.36
C ALA A 477 -9.01 -12.88 27.47
N ALA A 478 -10.33 -13.08 27.57
CA ALA A 478 -10.91 -14.05 28.49
C ALA A 478 -10.75 -15.49 27.98
N ILE A 479 -10.84 -15.71 26.67
CA ILE A 479 -10.63 -17.02 26.03
C ILE A 479 -9.16 -17.43 26.15
N ASP A 480 -8.25 -16.51 25.81
CA ASP A 480 -6.79 -16.74 25.86
C ASP A 480 -6.31 -17.10 27.26
N ALA A 481 -6.90 -16.46 28.29
CA ALA A 481 -6.60 -16.75 29.69
C ALA A 481 -6.96 -18.19 30.14
N CYS A 482 -7.66 -18.96 29.31
CA CYS A 482 -8.05 -20.35 29.57
C CYS A 482 -7.53 -21.36 28.55
N VAL A 483 -6.72 -20.93 27.57
CA VAL A 483 -6.10 -21.84 26.60
C VAL A 483 -5.13 -22.78 27.33
N GLY A 484 -5.31 -24.09 27.12
CA GLY A 484 -4.47 -25.13 27.75
C GLY A 484 -4.79 -25.42 29.23
N LEU A 485 -5.79 -24.75 29.82
CA LEU A 485 -6.25 -25.00 31.18
C LEU A 485 -7.48 -25.93 31.20
N THR A 486 -7.78 -26.52 32.35
CA THR A 486 -8.99 -27.35 32.56
C THR A 486 -10.14 -26.55 33.18
N LEU A 487 -11.36 -27.07 33.06
CA LEU A 487 -12.55 -26.50 33.71
C LEU A 487 -12.31 -26.25 35.22
N ASN A 488 -12.78 -25.10 35.74
CA ASN A 488 -12.62 -24.63 37.11
C ASN A 488 -11.19 -24.29 37.56
N THR A 489 -10.22 -24.20 36.63
CA THR A 489 -8.88 -23.67 36.94
C THR A 489 -8.93 -22.16 37.11
N ALA A 490 -8.19 -21.62 38.08
CA ALA A 490 -8.07 -20.18 38.27
C ALA A 490 -7.42 -19.51 37.06
N CYS A 491 -7.91 -18.32 36.70
CA CYS A 491 -7.43 -17.53 35.56
C CYS A 491 -7.46 -16.03 35.90
N SER A 492 -6.72 -15.22 35.14
CA SER A 492 -6.68 -13.77 35.32
C SER A 492 -6.54 -13.07 33.97
N ILE A 493 -7.27 -11.98 33.79
CA ILE A 493 -7.23 -11.12 32.60
C ILE A 493 -6.70 -9.76 33.03
N ASN A 494 -5.65 -9.27 32.36
CA ASN A 494 -5.19 -7.89 32.56
C ASN A 494 -5.96 -6.96 31.63
N THR A 495 -6.60 -5.95 32.20
CA THR A 495 -7.30 -4.89 31.46
C THR A 495 -6.64 -3.53 31.75
N PRO A 496 -6.86 -2.50 30.91
CA PRO A 496 -6.40 -1.13 31.20
C PRO A 496 -6.90 -0.59 32.55
N ASN A 497 -8.00 -1.15 33.09
CA ASN A 497 -8.62 -0.74 34.35
C ASN A 497 -8.27 -1.66 35.54
N GLY A 498 -7.31 -2.59 35.37
CA GLY A 498 -6.84 -3.51 36.41
C GLY A 498 -6.97 -5.00 36.03
N THR A 499 -6.55 -5.87 36.94
CA THR A 499 -6.59 -7.34 36.75
C THR A 499 -7.93 -7.90 37.24
N VAL A 500 -8.62 -8.63 36.36
CA VAL A 500 -9.86 -9.36 36.68
C VAL A 500 -9.51 -10.84 36.90
N THR A 501 -9.81 -11.37 38.08
CA THR A 501 -9.57 -12.79 38.42
C THR A 501 -10.86 -13.61 38.34
N GLY A 502 -10.75 -14.87 37.89
CA GLY A 502 -11.90 -15.75 37.70
C GLY A 502 -11.53 -17.24 37.66
N THR A 503 -12.46 -18.05 37.15
CA THR A 503 -12.23 -19.47 36.85
C THR A 503 -12.62 -19.81 35.43
N CYS A 504 -11.89 -20.72 34.79
CA CYS A 504 -12.20 -21.18 33.44
C CYS A 504 -13.52 -21.96 33.42
N GLY A 505 -14.47 -21.47 32.63
CA GLY A 505 -15.78 -22.08 32.39
C GLY A 505 -16.16 -21.96 30.93
N THR A 506 -17.23 -22.64 30.50
CA THR A 506 -17.79 -22.49 29.15
C THR A 506 -19.02 -21.59 29.21
N PRO A 507 -18.94 -20.33 28.72
CA PRO A 507 -20.08 -19.42 28.73
C PRO A 507 -21.23 -19.93 27.85
N PRO A 508 -22.49 -19.56 28.13
CA PRO A 508 -23.67 -20.07 27.41
C PRO A 508 -23.65 -19.84 25.90
N ASN A 509 -22.88 -18.85 25.41
CA ASN A 509 -22.80 -18.45 24.00
C ASN A 509 -21.41 -18.72 23.39
N SER A 510 -20.61 -19.62 23.96
CA SER A 510 -19.26 -19.95 23.48
C SER A 510 -19.03 -21.46 23.49
N SER A 511 -18.38 -21.97 22.44
CA SER A 511 -17.85 -23.34 22.40
C SER A 511 -16.46 -23.47 23.04
N GLN A 512 -15.84 -22.35 23.41
CA GLN A 512 -14.50 -22.27 24.02
C GLN A 512 -14.59 -21.88 25.50
N MET A 513 -13.67 -22.42 26.31
CA MET A 513 -13.54 -22.00 27.71
C MET A 513 -13.01 -20.57 27.78
N ALA A 514 -13.57 -19.77 28.69
CA ALA A 514 -13.15 -18.41 28.96
C ALA A 514 -13.08 -18.16 30.47
N CYS A 515 -12.26 -17.18 30.85
CA CYS A 515 -12.08 -16.79 32.23
C CYS A 515 -13.31 -16.02 32.73
N MET A 516 -14.09 -16.64 33.63
CA MET A 516 -15.33 -16.08 34.15
C MET A 516 -15.10 -15.42 35.52
N PRO A 517 -15.40 -14.11 35.71
CA PRO A 517 -15.23 -13.43 36.99
C PRO A 517 -16.07 -14.07 38.10
N ALA A 518 -15.54 -14.11 39.31
CA ALA A 518 -16.28 -14.58 40.47
C ALA A 518 -17.40 -13.57 40.82
N GLY A 519 -18.65 -13.86 40.43
CA GLY A 519 -19.81 -13.00 40.72
C GLY A 519 -20.87 -12.89 39.62
N GLY A 520 -20.59 -13.36 38.40
CA GLY A 520 -21.51 -13.20 37.26
C GLY A 520 -21.65 -11.74 36.79
N PRO A 521 -22.15 -11.50 35.56
CA PRO A 521 -22.36 -10.13 35.08
C PRO A 521 -23.44 -9.41 35.91
N PRO A 522 -23.31 -8.09 36.17
CA PRO A 522 -24.41 -7.32 36.74
C PRO A 522 -25.63 -7.41 35.80
N SER A 523 -26.81 -7.62 36.37
CA SER A 523 -28.07 -7.68 35.62
C SER A 523 -28.35 -6.36 34.88
N PRO A 524 -28.98 -6.42 33.70
CA PRO A 524 -29.01 -5.34 32.70
C PRO A 524 -29.60 -4.02 33.17
#